data_AF-A0AAN7V3D9-F1
#
_entry.id   AF-A0AAN7V3D9-F1
#
_cell.length_a   1.000
_cell.length_b   1.000
_cell.length_c   1.000
_cell.angle_alpha   90.00
_cell.angle_beta   90.00
_cell.angle_gamma   90.00
#
_symmetry.space_group_name_H-M   'P 1'
#
loop_
_entity.id
_entity.type
_entity.pdbx_description
1 polymer ?
#
loop_
_entity_poly.entity_id
_entity_poly.type
_entity_poly.pdbx_seq_one_letter_code
_entity_poly.pdbx_strand_id
1 'polypeptide(L)'
;MTGDELYAIARRVAEAEGWEFGGAIAGHLIGSFPHERIPNDKKTLYITEGNHESMKSLGKDGRPRHWILEIHLVDRERQIGGFFEQLLTVD
;
A
#
# COMPACT_ATOMS: atom_id res chain seq x y z
N MET A 1 12.11 -3.80 -3.58
CA MET A 1 10.84 -3.26 -3.08
C MET A 1 9.69 -4.01 -3.72
N THR A 2 9.23 -5.02 -3.01
CA THR A 2 7.94 -5.67 -3.21
C THR A 2 6.86 -4.95 -2.41
N GLY A 3 5.59 -5.30 -2.62
CA GLY A 3 4.50 -4.77 -1.80
C GLY A 3 4.63 -5.17 -0.33
N ASP A 4 5.09 -6.40 -0.07
CA ASP A 4 5.37 -6.94 1.26
C ASP A 4 6.48 -6.15 1.98
N GLU A 5 7.59 -5.87 1.28
CA GLU A 5 8.72 -5.11 1.84
C GLU A 5 8.29 -3.69 2.24
N LEU A 6 7.54 -2.99 1.39
CA LEU A 6 7.09 -1.63 1.68
C LEU A 6 6.01 -1.60 2.79
N TYR A 7 5.12 -2.59 2.83
CA TYR A 7 4.16 -2.75 3.92
C TYR A 7 4.86 -2.95 5.26
N ALA A 8 5.87 -3.82 5.31
CA ALA A 8 6.67 -4.04 6.52
C ALA A 8 7.41 -2.76 6.96
N ILE A 9 7.93 -1.97 6.01
CA ILE A 9 8.55 -0.68 6.30
C ILE A 9 7.52 0.30 6.88
N ALA A 10 6.34 0.44 6.28
CA ALA A 10 5.30 1.34 6.75
C ALA A 10 4.87 1.02 8.20
N ARG A 11 4.65 -0.26 8.50
CA ARG A 11 4.36 -0.74 9.86
C ARG A 11 5.47 -0.42 10.84
N ARG A 12 6.71 -0.76 10.49
CA ARG A 12 7.88 -0.52 11.35
C ARG A 12 8.09 0.96 11.64
N VAL A 13 7.87 1.84 10.66
CA VAL A 13 8.00 3.29 10.84
C VAL A 13 6.87 3.82 11.74
N ALA A 14 5.62 3.39 11.53
CA ALA A 14 4.52 3.76 12.41
C ALA A 14 4.79 3.37 13.86
N GLU A 15 5.21 2.12 14.10
CA GLU A 15 5.53 1.61 15.42
C GLU A 15 6.69 2.38 16.07
N ALA A 16 7.73 2.71 15.30
CA ALA A 16 8.87 3.50 15.79
C ALA A 16 8.50 4.93 16.19
N GLU A 17 7.48 5.51 15.56
CA GLU A 17 6.93 6.84 15.87
C GLU A 17 5.82 6.79 16.94
N GLY A 18 5.57 5.61 17.54
CA GLY A 18 4.59 5.44 18.61
C GLY A 18 3.13 5.30 18.15
N TRP A 19 2.90 5.00 16.87
CA TRP A 19 1.57 4.78 16.30
C TRP A 19 1.31 3.30 16.01
N GLU A 20 0.05 2.88 16.09
CA GLU A 20 -0.39 1.61 15.50
C GLU A 20 -0.64 1.79 14.00
N PHE A 21 -0.09 0.91 13.17
CA PHE A 21 -0.46 0.85 11.76
C PHE A 21 -1.81 0.14 11.63
N GLY A 22 -2.86 0.91 11.31
CA GLY A 22 -4.24 0.41 11.34
C GLY A 22 -4.76 -0.17 10.02
N GLY A 23 -4.00 -0.05 8.93
CA GLY A 23 -4.39 -0.51 7.60
C GLY A 23 -4.02 -1.97 7.35
N ALA A 24 -4.87 -2.72 6.63
CA ALA A 24 -4.52 -4.06 6.11
C ALA A 24 -3.60 -3.98 4.87
N ILE A 25 -3.49 -2.79 4.29
CA ILE A 25 -2.62 -2.45 3.15
C ILE A 25 -1.90 -1.13 3.49
N ALA A 26 -0.77 -0.89 2.84
CA ALA A 26 -0.05 0.38 2.84
C ALA A 26 -0.18 1.10 1.48
N GLY A 27 -1.17 0.70 0.68
CA GLY A 27 -1.44 1.24 -0.65
C GLY A 27 -1.85 0.20 -1.68
N HIS A 28 -2.09 0.66 -2.89
CA HIS A 28 -2.64 -0.15 -3.96
C HIS A 28 -2.25 0.35 -5.35
N LEU A 29 -2.46 -0.49 -6.36
CA LEU A 29 -2.28 -0.12 -7.76
C LEU A 29 -3.32 0.94 -8.17
N ILE A 30 -2.90 1.96 -8.93
CA ILE A 30 -3.83 2.85 -9.64
C ILE A 30 -3.98 2.37 -11.08
N GLY A 31 -5.23 2.14 -11.49
CA GLY A 31 -5.59 1.77 -12.85
C GLY A 31 -6.45 2.83 -13.53
N SER A 32 -6.87 2.57 -14.77
CA SER A 32 -7.75 3.49 -15.53
C SER A 32 -9.13 3.69 -14.92
N PHE A 33 -9.51 2.88 -13.93
CA PHE A 33 -10.75 3.01 -13.16
C PHE A 33 -10.41 3.01 -11.67
N PRO A 34 -11.16 3.75 -10.82
CA PRO A 34 -10.84 3.97 -9.41
C PRO A 34 -10.58 2.67 -8.63
N HIS A 35 -11.23 1.59 -9.04
CA HIS A 35 -10.88 0.22 -8.67
C HIS A 35 -11.13 -0.67 -9.89
N GLU A 36 -10.09 -1.24 -10.51
CA GLU A 36 -10.30 -2.35 -11.44
C GLU A 36 -10.93 -3.51 -10.64
N ARG A 37 -12.18 -3.87 -10.94
CA ARG A 37 -12.86 -4.99 -10.27
C ARG A 37 -12.12 -6.28 -10.61
N ILE A 38 -11.40 -6.83 -9.64
CA ILE A 38 -10.56 -8.02 -9.87
C ILE A 38 -11.14 -9.22 -9.12
N PRO A 39 -11.56 -10.29 -9.81
CA PRO A 39 -11.95 -11.55 -9.20
C PRO A 39 -10.77 -12.16 -8.45
N ASN A 40 -11.02 -12.70 -7.24
CA ASN A 40 -10.06 -13.44 -6.39
C ASN A 40 -8.93 -12.64 -5.72
N ASP A 41 -9.21 -11.42 -5.25
CA ASP A 41 -8.45 -10.79 -4.15
C ASP A 41 -6.91 -10.90 -4.31
N LYS A 42 -6.40 -10.39 -5.44
CA LYS A 42 -5.00 -10.57 -5.79
C LYS A 42 -4.14 -9.65 -4.92
N LYS A 43 -3.52 -10.22 -3.88
CA LYS A 43 -2.47 -9.57 -3.05
C LYS A 43 -1.46 -8.78 -3.88
N THR A 44 -1.16 -9.22 -5.09
CA THR A 44 -0.20 -8.57 -6.02
C THR A 44 -0.57 -7.16 -6.46
N LEU A 45 -1.80 -6.71 -6.18
CA LEU A 45 -2.32 -5.38 -6.48
C LEU A 45 -2.21 -4.40 -5.31
N TYR A 46 -1.82 -4.90 -4.14
CA TYR A 46 -1.80 -4.15 -2.89
C TYR A 46 -0.38 -4.12 -2.33
N ILE A 47 -0.04 -3.04 -1.65
CA ILE A 47 1.17 -2.96 -0.82
C ILE A 47 0.80 -3.62 0.50
N THR A 48 0.92 -4.94 0.59
CA THR A 48 0.45 -5.73 1.73
C THR A 48 1.30 -6.96 1.95
N GLU A 49 1.15 -7.57 3.13
CA GLU A 49 1.81 -8.82 3.51
C GLU A 49 1.49 -9.97 2.53
N GLY A 50 2.54 -10.59 2.02
CA GLY A 50 2.48 -11.66 1.03
C GLY A 50 2.44 -11.19 -0.42
N ASN A 51 2.52 -9.88 -0.70
CA ASN A 51 2.80 -9.41 -2.06
C ASN A 51 4.32 -9.41 -2.33
N HIS A 52 4.84 -10.55 -2.78
CA HIS A 52 6.25 -10.71 -3.13
C HIS A 52 6.62 -10.25 -4.55
N GLU A 53 5.67 -9.65 -5.30
CA GLU A 53 5.95 -9.12 -6.62
C GLU A 53 6.68 -7.78 -6.53
N SER A 54 7.67 -7.57 -7.40
CA SER A 54 8.36 -6.28 -7.50
C SER A 54 7.37 -5.17 -7.86
N MET A 55 7.35 -4.06 -7.11
CA MET A 55 6.46 -2.94 -7.42
C MET A 55 6.80 -2.27 -8.76
N LYS A 56 7.99 -2.52 -9.32
CA LYS A 56 8.43 -2.00 -10.63
C LYS A 56 8.01 -2.86 -11.82
N SER A 57 7.42 -4.05 -11.62
CA SER A 57 7.05 -4.89 -12.77
C SER A 57 5.93 -4.23 -13.59
N LEU A 58 5.85 -4.62 -14.86
CA LEU A 58 4.84 -4.11 -15.78
C LEU A 58 3.43 -4.65 -15.43
N GLY A 59 2.42 -3.89 -15.82
CA GLY A 59 1.03 -4.31 -15.87
C GLY A 59 0.77 -5.28 -17.04
N LYS A 60 -0.44 -5.84 -17.11
CA LYS A 60 -0.84 -6.75 -18.19
C LYS A 60 -0.85 -6.10 -19.57
N ASP A 61 -0.96 -4.78 -19.61
CA ASP A 61 -0.92 -3.94 -20.81
C ASP A 61 0.52 -3.57 -21.23
N GLY A 62 1.53 -4.09 -20.51
CA GLY A 62 2.94 -3.81 -20.77
C GLY A 62 3.40 -2.44 -20.26
N ARG A 63 2.57 -1.68 -19.54
CA ARG A 63 2.93 -0.36 -18.99
C ARG A 63 3.49 -0.48 -17.57
N PRO A 64 4.32 0.47 -17.12
CA PRO A 64 4.73 0.52 -15.72
C PRO A 64 3.53 0.57 -14.78
N ARG A 65 3.63 -0.17 -13.68
CA ARG A 65 2.64 -0.06 -12.60
C ARG A 65 2.83 1.24 -11.84
N HIS A 66 1.71 1.91 -11.59
CA HIS A 66 1.64 3.10 -10.75
C HIS A 66 0.94 2.76 -9.45
N TRP A 67 1.42 3.29 -8.34
CA TRP A 67 0.98 2.91 -7.01
C TRP A 67 0.57 4.14 -6.21
N ILE A 68 -0.49 3.99 -5.45
CA ILE A 68 -0.84 4.88 -4.35
C ILE A 68 -0.19 4.35 -3.09
N LEU A 69 0.47 5.22 -2.33
CA LEU A 69 0.82 5.00 -0.93
C LEU A 69 -0.37 5.43 -0.08
N GLU A 70 -0.80 4.57 0.83
CA GLU A 70 -1.94 4.81 1.72
C GLU A 70 -1.51 4.44 3.16
N ILE A 71 -1.51 5.40 4.07
CA ILE A 71 -1.04 5.21 5.45
C ILE A 71 -2.18 5.49 6.42
N HIS A 72 -2.52 4.48 7.22
CA HIS A 72 -3.51 4.56 8.28
C HIS A 72 -2.81 4.44 9.63
N LEU A 73 -2.81 5.51 10.41
CA LEU A 73 -2.29 5.51 11.78
C LEU A 73 -3.45 5.58 12.77
N VAL A 74 -3.37 4.81 13.85
CA VAL A 74 -4.41 4.74 14.87
C VAL A 74 -3.79 4.89 16.26
N ASP A 75 -4.45 5.68 17.10
CA ASP A 75 -4.26 5.68 18.55
C ASP A 75 -5.57 5.21 19.19
N ARG A 76 -5.56 3.97 19.72
CA ARG A 76 -6.73 3.34 20.33
C ARG A 76 -7.04 3.86 21.73
N GLU A 77 -6.11 4.48 22.43
CA GLU A 77 -6.42 5.04 23.74
C GLU A 77 -7.16 6.38 23.55
N ARG A 78 -6.64 7.22 22.66
CA ARG A 78 -7.20 8.53 22.36
C ARG A 78 -8.37 8.50 21.38
N GLN A 79 -8.62 7.36 20.74
CA GLN A 79 -9.67 7.16 19.73
C GLN A 79 -9.53 8.15 18.55
N ILE A 80 -8.29 8.36 18.10
CA ILE A 80 -7.97 9.20 16.94
C ILE A 80 -7.26 8.38 15.86
N GLY A 81 -7.37 8.85 14.63
CA GLY A 81 -6.65 8.28 13.51
C GLY A 81 -6.15 9.33 12.53
N GLY A 82 -5.11 8.99 11.80
CA GLY A 82 -4.56 9.78 10.71
C GLY A 82 -4.62 9.00 9.41
N PHE A 83 -4.95 9.70 8.32
CA PHE A 83 -4.95 9.15 6.97
C PHE A 83 -4.05 10.01 6.09
N PHE A 84 -3.20 9.36 5.31
CA PHE A 84 -2.38 10.00 4.29
C PHE A 84 -2.40 9.16 3.02
N GLU A 85 -2.60 9.82 1.88
CA GLU A 85 -2.61 9.17 0.57
C GLU A 85 -1.83 10.00 -0.44
N GLN A 86 -0.95 9.35 -1.21
CA GLN A 86 -0.19 10.00 -2.26
C GLN A 86 0.15 9.05 -3.40
N LEU A 87 0.20 9.57 -4.63
CA LEU A 87 0.84 8.87 -5.74
C LEU A 87 2.34 8.67 -5.45
N LEU A 88 2.82 7.43 -5.60
CA LEU A 88 4.25 7.11 -5.61
C LEU A 88 4.82 7.45 -6.99
N THR A 89 5.51 8.58 -7.08
CA THR A 89 6.29 8.95 -8.25
C THR A 89 7.71 8.40 -8.13
N VAL A 90 8.30 8.06 -9.28
CA VAL A 90 9.73 7.79 -9.41
C VAL A 90 10.31 9.02 -10.09
N ASP A 91 10.88 9.92 -9.31
CA ASP A 91 11.76 10.96 -9.85
C ASP A 91 13.14 10.36 -10.16
#